data_AF-A0A2W7AMW1-F1
#
_entry.id   AF-A0A2W7AMW1-F1
#
_cell.length_a   1.000
_cell.length_b   1.000
_cell.length_c   1.000
_cell.angle_alpha   90.00
_cell.angle_beta   90.00
_cell.angle_gamma   90.00
#
_symmetry.space_group_name_H-M   'P 1'
#
loop_
_entity.id
_entity.type
_entity.pdbx_description
1 polymer ?
#
loop_
_entity_poly.entity_id
_entity_poly.type
_entity_poly.pdbx_seq_one_letter_code
_entity_poly.pdbx_strand_id
1 'polypeptide(L)'
;MLELEPDQPDSTLSNIGIVVEAQANDYSLREASNVVRSAIAPSSETSPAKPPISTWKVFTSTFVTIFLSELGDKTQMSTLLMSAEFHKPWVIFAGAGTALVLTTLIGVWVGQWLSSRLSPRTLDVAAGVMLALISAWLVWDVAQM
;
A
#
# COMPACT_ATOMS: atom_id res chain seq x y z
N MET A 1 -19.49 94.93 17.53
CA MET A 1 -18.52 93.96 18.09
C MET A 1 -19.22 92.62 18.21
N LEU A 2 -19.26 91.84 17.12
CA LEU A 2 -19.43 90.38 17.09
C LEU A 2 -19.09 89.95 15.64
N GLU A 3 -17.81 90.08 15.26
CA GLU A 3 -17.30 89.46 14.05
C GLU A 3 -17.05 87.97 14.31
N LEU A 4 -17.44 87.17 13.32
CA LEU A 4 -17.39 85.71 13.28
C LEU A 4 -15.94 85.19 13.26
N GLU A 5 -15.61 84.24 14.14
CA GLU A 5 -14.44 83.37 13.93
C GLU A 5 -14.96 82.03 13.37
N PRO A 6 -14.58 81.63 12.13
CA PRO A 6 -15.06 80.40 11.52
C PRO A 6 -14.46 79.16 12.19
N ASP A 7 -15.36 78.26 12.64
CA ASP A 7 -15.10 76.96 13.25
C ASP A 7 -14.10 76.14 12.40
N GLN A 8 -12.84 76.10 12.85
CA GLN A 8 -11.77 75.32 12.23
C GLN A 8 -12.15 73.84 12.30
N PRO A 9 -12.18 73.11 11.17
CA PRO A 9 -12.54 71.69 11.20
C PRO A 9 -11.52 70.93 12.05
N ASP A 10 -11.99 70.40 13.17
CA ASP A 10 -11.19 69.71 14.20
C ASP A 10 -10.30 68.61 13.59
N SER A 11 -9.01 68.94 13.43
CA SER A 11 -7.94 68.00 13.02
C SER A 11 -7.89 66.72 13.88
N THR A 12 -8.46 66.78 15.08
CA THR A 12 -8.69 65.67 16.00
C THR A 12 -9.57 64.57 15.39
N LEU A 13 -10.62 64.92 14.63
CA LEU A 13 -11.52 63.94 14.01
C LEU A 13 -10.86 63.21 12.83
N SER A 14 -9.96 63.89 12.10
CA SER A 14 -9.16 63.27 11.04
C SER A 14 -8.16 62.26 11.60
N ASN A 15 -7.48 62.60 12.70
CA ASN A 15 -6.52 61.70 13.35
C ASN A 15 -7.19 60.46 13.97
N ILE A 16 -8.38 60.62 14.56
CA ILE A 16 -9.16 59.49 15.07
C ILE A 16 -9.62 58.58 13.92
N GLY A 17 -10.09 59.15 12.81
CA GLY A 17 -10.48 58.38 11.61
C GLY A 17 -9.34 57.55 11.04
N ILE A 18 -8.14 58.13 10.94
CA ILE A 18 -6.93 57.42 10.45
C ILE A 18 -6.53 56.29 11.41
N VAL A 19 -6.60 56.52 12.73
CA VAL A 19 -6.26 55.49 13.74
C VAL A 19 -7.28 54.35 13.77
N VAL A 20 -8.57 54.66 13.60
CA VAL A 20 -9.64 53.65 13.54
C VAL A 20 -9.54 52.79 12.27
N GLU A 21 -9.29 53.42 11.11
CA GLU A 21 -9.08 52.70 9.84
C GLU A 21 -7.85 51.79 9.91
N ALA A 22 -6.76 52.26 10.52
CA ALA A 22 -5.55 51.46 10.74
C ALA A 22 -5.83 50.24 11.65
N GLN A 23 -6.61 50.39 12.72
CA GLN A 23 -7.01 49.26 13.57
C GLN A 23 -7.95 48.28 12.86
N ALA A 24 -8.89 48.77 12.06
CA ALA A 24 -9.83 47.92 11.31
C ALA A 24 -9.11 47.04 10.28
N ASN A 25 -8.11 47.61 9.60
CA ASN A 25 -7.26 46.88 8.67
C ASN A 25 -6.47 45.77 9.41
N ASP A 26 -5.82 46.09 10.52
CA ASP A 26 -5.07 45.10 11.31
C ASP A 26 -5.92 43.94 11.80
N TYR A 27 -7.18 44.19 12.18
CA TYR A 27 -8.10 43.12 12.57
C TYR A 27 -8.38 42.16 11.41
N SER A 28 -8.68 42.70 10.22
CA SER A 28 -8.95 41.91 9.01
C SER A 28 -7.74 41.07 8.57
N LEU A 29 -6.54 41.62 8.68
CA LEU A 29 -5.28 40.96 8.35
C LEU A 29 -4.98 39.83 9.34
N ARG A 30 -5.32 40.01 10.62
CA ARG A 30 -5.18 38.98 11.66
C ARG A 30 -6.19 37.84 11.45
N GLU A 31 -7.44 38.15 11.15
CA GLU A 31 -8.48 37.18 10.81
C GLU A 31 -8.06 36.32 9.61
N ALA A 32 -7.64 36.96 8.51
CA ALA A 32 -7.15 36.28 7.33
C ALA A 32 -5.92 35.41 7.64
N SER A 33 -4.98 35.91 8.45
CA SER A 33 -3.82 35.13 8.86
C SER A 33 -4.18 33.92 9.73
N ASN A 34 -5.22 34.01 10.56
CA ASN A 34 -5.70 32.91 11.40
C ASN A 34 -6.41 31.84 10.57
N VAL A 35 -7.22 32.24 9.59
CA VAL A 35 -7.85 31.32 8.64
C VAL A 35 -6.79 30.61 7.79
N VAL A 36 -5.83 31.37 7.25
CA VAL A 36 -4.69 30.81 6.49
C VAL A 36 -3.83 29.92 7.37
N ARG A 37 -3.56 30.29 8.63
CA ARG A 37 -2.86 29.44 9.60
C ARG A 37 -3.66 28.18 9.95
N SER A 38 -4.99 28.21 9.96
CA SER A 38 -5.82 27.03 10.20
C SER A 38 -5.89 26.10 8.98
N ALA A 39 -5.79 26.66 7.77
CA ALA A 39 -5.77 25.91 6.51
C ALA A 39 -4.37 25.38 6.14
N ILE A 40 -3.30 26.07 6.57
CA ILE A 40 -1.89 25.70 6.36
C ILE A 40 -1.30 25.03 7.61
N ALA A 41 -1.96 25.11 8.77
CA ALA A 41 -1.64 24.25 9.89
C ALA A 41 -1.57 22.84 9.33
N PRO A 42 -0.44 22.14 9.50
CA PRO A 42 -0.32 20.80 9.00
C PRO A 42 -1.52 20.07 9.56
N SER A 43 -2.44 19.68 8.69
CA SER A 43 -3.47 18.72 9.05
C SER A 43 -2.66 17.56 9.55
N SER A 44 -2.57 17.43 10.87
CA SER A 44 -2.21 16.19 11.50
C SER A 44 -3.38 15.29 11.11
N GLU A 45 -3.34 14.80 9.87
CA GLU A 45 -3.58 13.41 9.63
C GLU A 45 -2.70 12.72 10.65
N THR A 46 -3.26 12.50 11.84
CA THR A 46 -3.08 11.26 12.55
C THR A 46 -3.59 10.20 11.57
N SER A 47 -2.82 9.96 10.51
CA SER A 47 -2.85 8.73 9.74
C SER A 47 -2.75 7.69 10.85
N PRO A 48 -3.83 6.93 11.11
CA PRO A 48 -3.92 6.12 12.30
C PRO A 48 -2.66 5.27 12.30
N ALA A 49 -1.79 5.50 13.30
CA ALA A 49 -0.49 4.87 13.36
C ALA A 49 -0.72 3.38 13.12
N LYS A 50 -0.27 2.88 11.95
CA LYS A 50 -0.57 1.54 11.49
C LYS A 50 -0.21 0.61 12.64
N PRO A 51 -1.19 -0.06 13.28
CA PRO A 51 -0.91 -0.78 14.51
C PRO A 51 0.20 -1.78 14.22
N PRO A 52 1.14 -1.97 15.15
CA PRO A 52 2.27 -2.87 14.93
C PRO A 52 1.71 -4.23 14.51
N ILE A 53 2.04 -4.63 13.29
CA ILE A 53 1.55 -5.89 12.74
C ILE A 53 2.21 -6.98 13.59
N SER A 54 1.41 -7.71 14.37
CA SER A 54 1.90 -8.83 15.16
C SER A 54 2.51 -9.88 14.23
N THR A 55 3.81 -10.14 14.38
CA THR A 55 4.54 -11.17 13.62
C THR A 55 3.88 -12.54 13.75
N TRP A 56 3.31 -12.83 14.92
CA TRP A 56 2.55 -14.06 15.15
C TRP A 56 1.30 -14.11 14.26
N LYS A 57 0.58 -12.99 14.15
CA LYS A 57 -0.60 -12.91 13.28
C LYS A 57 -0.23 -13.14 11.81
N VAL A 58 0.89 -12.56 11.35
CA VAL A 58 1.39 -12.76 9.98
C VAL A 58 1.82 -14.20 9.76
N PHE A 59 2.60 -14.76 10.69
CA PHE A 59 3.05 -16.14 10.62
C PHE A 59 1.87 -17.10 10.54
N THR A 60 0.89 -16.99 11.46
CA THR A 60 -0.28 -17.86 11.46
C THR A 60 -1.14 -17.66 10.22
N SER A 61 -1.37 -16.42 9.76
CA SER A 61 -2.16 -16.20 8.55
C SER A 61 -1.50 -16.79 7.31
N THR A 62 -0.20 -16.54 7.13
CA THR A 62 0.54 -17.03 5.97
C THR A 62 0.70 -18.54 6.03
N PHE A 63 1.00 -19.11 7.21
CA PHE A 63 1.07 -20.56 7.38
C PHE A 63 -0.26 -21.24 7.07
N VAL A 64 -1.37 -20.77 7.64
CA VAL A 64 -2.70 -21.37 7.40
C VAL A 64 -3.09 -21.23 5.93
N THR A 65 -2.89 -20.07 5.31
CA THR A 65 -3.21 -19.87 3.88
C THR A 65 -2.40 -20.80 2.98
N ILE A 66 -1.08 -20.88 3.18
CA ILE A 66 -0.22 -21.76 2.37
C ILE A 66 -0.53 -23.23 2.66
N PHE A 67 -0.68 -23.60 3.93
CA PHE A 67 -0.99 -24.96 4.34
C PHE A 67 -2.31 -25.45 3.73
N LEU A 68 -3.39 -24.64 3.78
CA LEU A 68 -4.66 -24.99 3.15
C LEU A 68 -4.54 -25.04 1.61
N SER A 69 -3.73 -24.17 1.01
CA SER A 69 -3.50 -24.16 -0.44
C SER A 69 -2.72 -25.39 -0.92
N GLU A 70 -1.85 -25.93 -0.07
CA GLU A 70 -0.96 -27.06 -0.39
C GLU A 70 -1.49 -28.41 0.15
N LEU A 71 -2.47 -28.40 1.06
CA LEU A 71 -3.06 -29.60 1.64
C LEU A 71 -3.74 -30.45 0.56
N GLY A 72 -3.24 -31.66 0.37
CA GLY A 72 -3.79 -32.58 -0.63
C GLY A 72 -3.36 -32.26 -2.06
N ASP A 73 -2.28 -31.50 -2.25
CA ASP A 73 -1.66 -31.37 -3.57
C ASP A 73 -1.29 -32.75 -4.14
N LYS A 74 -1.33 -32.86 -5.47
CA LYS A 74 -0.99 -34.08 -6.21
C LYS A 74 0.40 -34.60 -5.84
N THR A 75 1.33 -33.71 -5.51
CA THR A 75 2.68 -34.07 -5.08
C THR A 75 2.68 -34.78 -3.72
N GLN A 76 1.80 -34.38 -2.78
CA GLN A 76 1.67 -35.06 -1.48
C GLN A 76 1.13 -36.48 -1.64
N MET A 77 0.09 -36.65 -2.46
CA MET A 77 -0.48 -37.99 -2.74
C MET A 77 0.55 -38.89 -3.43
N SER A 78 1.29 -38.39 -4.42
CA SER A 78 2.35 -39.14 -5.09
C SER A 78 3.46 -39.56 -4.11
N THR A 79 3.92 -38.64 -3.25
CA THR A 79 4.96 -38.92 -2.26
C THR A 79 4.49 -39.95 -1.22
N LEU A 80 3.23 -39.86 -0.77
CA LEU A 80 2.64 -40.82 0.17
C LEU A 80 2.50 -42.21 -0.45
N LEU A 81 2.01 -42.31 -1.69
CA LEU A 81 1.90 -43.58 -2.41
C LEU A 81 3.27 -44.23 -2.59
N MET A 82 4.26 -43.46 -3.03
CA MET A 82 5.64 -43.93 -3.20
C MET A 82 6.22 -44.39 -1.85
N SER A 83 5.94 -43.66 -0.77
CA SER A 83 6.35 -44.05 0.59
C SER A 83 5.72 -45.36 1.04
N ALA A 84 4.44 -45.58 0.71
CA ALA A 84 3.72 -46.80 1.02
C ALA A 84 4.21 -47.99 0.18
N GLU A 85 4.54 -47.77 -1.09
CA GLU A 85 5.03 -48.82 -2.00
C GLU A 85 6.43 -49.31 -1.61
N PHE A 86 7.40 -48.39 -1.47
CA PHE A 86 8.80 -48.76 -1.28
C PHE A 86 9.21 -48.99 0.19
N HIS A 87 8.30 -48.74 1.15
CA HIS A 87 8.52 -48.93 2.59
C HIS A 87 9.77 -48.21 3.15
N LYS A 88 10.22 -47.15 2.47
CA LYS A 88 11.44 -46.37 2.79
C LYS A 88 11.10 -44.88 2.90
N PRO A 89 10.35 -44.47 3.94
CA PRO A 89 9.81 -43.11 4.05
C PRO A 89 10.91 -42.03 4.07
N TRP A 90 12.02 -42.29 4.77
CA TRP A 90 13.12 -41.33 4.90
C TRP A 90 13.85 -41.05 3.59
N VAL A 91 14.05 -42.09 2.75
CA VAL A 91 14.72 -41.94 1.45
C VAL A 91 13.85 -41.14 0.50
N ILE A 92 12.54 -41.40 0.52
CA ILE A 92 11.56 -40.71 -0.32
C ILE A 92 11.39 -39.28 0.12
N PHE A 93 11.33 -39.03 1.43
CA PHE A 93 11.33 -37.68 1.98
C PHE A 93 12.57 -36.89 1.54
N ALA A 94 13.76 -37.47 1.65
CA ALA A 94 14.99 -36.83 1.20
C ALA A 94 15.00 -36.57 -0.31
N GLY A 95 14.54 -37.54 -1.11
CA GLY A 95 14.42 -37.41 -2.56
C GLY A 95 13.45 -36.32 -2.99
N ALA A 96 12.22 -36.35 -2.47
CA ALA A 96 11.19 -35.34 -2.74
C ALA A 96 11.61 -33.95 -2.26
N GLY A 97 12.21 -33.86 -1.06
CA GLY A 97 12.76 -32.60 -0.54
C GLY A 97 13.89 -32.04 -1.40
N THR A 98 14.81 -32.90 -1.85
CA THR A 98 15.89 -32.48 -2.75
C THR A 98 15.33 -32.03 -4.11
N ALA A 99 14.37 -32.75 -4.67
CA ALA A 99 13.71 -32.39 -5.92
C ALA A 99 12.98 -31.04 -5.80
N LEU A 100 12.32 -30.77 -4.67
CA LEU A 100 11.67 -29.50 -4.40
C LEU A 100 12.69 -28.36 -4.37
N VAL A 101 13.76 -28.50 -3.59
CA VAL A 101 14.83 -27.49 -3.48
C VAL A 101 15.47 -27.21 -4.84
N LEU A 102 15.77 -28.24 -5.63
CA LEU A 102 16.35 -28.09 -6.96
C LEU A 102 15.39 -27.39 -7.92
N THR A 103 14.11 -27.79 -7.92
CA THR A 103 13.09 -27.15 -8.76
C THR A 103 12.94 -25.67 -8.41
N THR A 104 12.86 -25.33 -7.13
CA THR A 104 12.80 -23.93 -6.68
C THR A 104 14.06 -23.16 -7.06
N LEU A 105 15.25 -23.75 -6.90
CA LEU A 105 16.51 -23.10 -7.24
C LEU A 105 16.59 -22.77 -8.74
N ILE A 106 16.22 -23.73 -9.60
CA ILE A 106 16.15 -23.53 -11.05
C ILE A 106 15.11 -22.45 -11.39
N GLY A 107 13.92 -22.50 -10.77
CA GLY A 107 12.87 -21.52 -10.97
C GLY A 107 13.32 -20.10 -10.61
N VAL A 108 13.98 -19.92 -9.47
CA VAL A 108 14.54 -18.63 -9.04
C VAL A 108 15.63 -18.16 -9.99
N TRP A 109 16.54 -19.04 -10.40
CA TRP A 109 17.62 -18.69 -11.33
C TRP A 109 17.09 -18.23 -12.69
N VAL A 110 16.14 -18.98 -13.26
CA VAL A 110 15.45 -18.61 -14.50
C VAL A 110 14.65 -17.32 -14.33
N GLY A 111 13.93 -17.18 -13.21
CA GLY A 111 13.17 -15.97 -12.89
C GLY A 111 14.05 -14.72 -12.78
N GLN A 112 15.21 -14.83 -12.13
CA GLN A 112 16.20 -13.74 -12.06
C GLN A 112 16.78 -13.40 -13.43
N TRP A 113 17.15 -14.42 -14.22
CA TRP A 113 17.64 -14.22 -15.58
C TRP A 113 16.60 -13.49 -16.45
N LEU A 114 15.34 -13.91 -16.38
CA LEU A 114 14.24 -13.30 -17.12
C LEU A 114 13.95 -11.87 -16.63
N SER A 115 13.98 -11.65 -15.31
CA SER A 115 13.81 -10.33 -14.69
C SER A 115 14.93 -9.35 -15.04
N SER A 116 16.12 -9.83 -15.39
CA SER A 116 17.22 -8.97 -15.83
C SER A 116 17.06 -8.49 -17.27
N ARG A 117 16.28 -9.19 -18.09
CA ARG A 117 16.11 -8.93 -19.54
C ARG A 117 14.80 -8.21 -19.87
N LEU A 118 13.77 -8.37 -19.05
CA LEU A 118 12.42 -7.87 -19.32
C LEU A 118 11.98 -6.83 -18.28
N SER A 119 11.13 -5.89 -18.71
CA SER A 119 10.54 -4.92 -17.79
C SER A 119 9.60 -5.61 -16.79
N PRO A 120 9.50 -5.16 -15.53
CA PRO A 120 8.60 -5.77 -14.53
C PRO A 120 7.15 -5.85 -15.01
N ARG A 121 6.67 -4.82 -15.71
CA ARG A 121 5.32 -4.77 -16.26
C ARG A 121 5.06 -5.86 -17.30
N THR A 122 6.07 -6.22 -18.09
CA THR A 122 5.96 -7.31 -19.07
C THR A 122 5.84 -8.66 -18.37
N LEU A 123 6.58 -8.86 -17.28
CA LEU A 123 6.55 -10.12 -16.51
C LEU A 123 5.20 -10.33 -15.83
N ASP A 124 4.65 -9.29 -15.20
CA ASP A 124 3.35 -9.37 -14.52
C ASP A 124 2.22 -9.70 -15.51
N VAL A 125 2.20 -9.00 -16.65
CA VAL A 125 1.20 -9.26 -17.71
C VAL A 125 1.40 -10.65 -18.30
N ALA A 126 2.64 -11.07 -18.58
CA ALA A 126 2.92 -12.39 -19.13
C ALA A 126 2.50 -13.51 -18.17
N ALA A 127 2.80 -13.38 -16.87
CA ALA A 127 2.40 -14.35 -15.85
C ALA A 127 0.87 -14.45 -15.75
N GLY A 128 0.17 -13.31 -15.73
CA GLY A 128 -1.30 -13.27 -15.72
C GLY A 128 -1.92 -13.91 -16.97
N VAL A 129 -1.39 -13.62 -18.15
CA VAL A 129 -1.85 -14.21 -19.42
C VAL A 129 -1.59 -15.72 -19.45
N MET A 130 -0.40 -16.17 -19.05
CA MET A 130 -0.10 -17.60 -18.96
C MET A 130 -1.07 -18.33 -18.02
N LEU A 131 -1.33 -17.76 -16.83
CA LEU A 131 -2.28 -18.33 -15.89
C LEU A 131 -3.69 -18.40 -16.47
N ALA A 132 -4.16 -17.34 -17.12
CA ALA A 132 -5.48 -17.32 -17.75
C ALA A 132 -5.60 -18.36 -18.87
N LEU A 133 -4.57 -18.51 -19.70
CA LEU A 133 -4.54 -19.49 -20.78
C LEU A 133 -4.55 -20.94 -20.25
N ILE A 134 -3.70 -21.24 -19.25
CA ILE A 134 -3.65 -22.57 -18.63
C ILE A 134 -5.00 -22.87 -17.95
N SER A 135 -5.59 -21.89 -17.26
CA SER A 135 -6.90 -22.04 -16.61
C SER A 135 -8.00 -22.31 -17.64
N ALA A 136 -8.05 -21.56 -18.75
CA ALA A 136 -9.05 -21.76 -19.79
C ALA A 136 -8.87 -23.11 -20.48
N TRP A 137 -7.63 -23.51 -20.75
CA TRP A 137 -7.31 -24.80 -21.33
C TRP A 137 -7.72 -25.96 -20.42
N LEU A 138 -7.43 -25.87 -19.12
CA LEU A 138 -7.81 -26.89 -18.14
C LEU A 138 -9.33 -27.03 -18.01
N VAL A 139 -10.06 -25.90 -18.00
CA VAL A 139 -11.54 -25.92 -17.96
C VAL A 139 -12.11 -26.54 -19.23
N TRP A 140 -11.53 -26.24 -20.39
CA TRP A 140 -11.95 -26.83 -21.65
C TRP A 140 -11.69 -28.35 -21.69
N ASP A 141 -10.52 -28.80 -21.24
CA ASP A 141 -10.17 -30.22 -21.15
C ASP A 141 -11.12 -30.97 -20.22
N VAL A 142 -11.41 -30.40 -19.05
CA VAL A 142 -12.39 -30.95 -18.09
C VAL A 142 -13.82 -30.96 -18.67
N ALA A 143 -14.20 -29.96 -19.47
CA ALA A 143 -15.53 -29.90 -20.07
C ALA A 143 -15.74 -30.94 -21.20
N GLN A 144 -14.66 -31.52 -21.74
CA GLN A 144 -14.72 -32.58 -22.74
C GLN A 144 -14.60 -34.00 -22.17
N MET A 145 -14.28 -34.13 -20.87
CA MET A 145 -14.30 -35.41 -20.14
C MET A 145 -15.72 -35.78 -19.70
#